data_AF-A0A7N2L226-F1
#
_entry.id   AF-A0A7N2L226-F1
#
_cell.length_a   1.000
_cell.length_b   1.000
_cell.length_c   1.000
_cell.angle_alpha   90.00
_cell.angle_beta   90.00
_cell.angle_gamma   90.00
#
_symmetry.space_group_name_H-M   'P 1'
#
loop_
_entity.id
_entity.type
_entity.pdbx_description
1 polymer ?
#
loop_
_entity_poly.entity_id
_entity_poly.type
_entity_poly.pdbx_seq_one_letter_code
_entity_poly.pdbx_strand_id
1 'polypeptide(L)'
;MVSVGYFKELWVDWNIEVLVLVSFVLQIILTIFGSRRRYIPGIGIRFAVWSAYLLSNYVAKIAIGKLTDIDTKQFDLSEQKLKGLLAPLIFVQIGSPDTITALSIEDNRLGLRQFLGLLIQVGVVILIIVRFWNKHSSFSFLFLLMFLAGISKYGETVWALSTALTGESGISISEFDQEENVPTLLRQLPESIPGVELILKAYYRFSCLKPHLENWLYKPLYESLPWMSIDGYSAEDVFRITDSELGFMYDVLYTKAPIIYTWQGCILRIISFLSLVSTLCGLAILSSHASAKVKLQYLVFTYVLLIGGVVLELYQIILLPFTEWAILKMMRYHNMPAVMQCLRVLGPKSSEWKRWSNLLGQFNLLSFCLHDKHLKYSRIIKFSGIDMELRKTRSRTRVEFPKKLKELIVHEMKEVDNARNAKPVTQRGHWALERHGCLNDEFKWSVKRDFDKSITIWHIATDICYHSDVQYGVTNSQIEMGKLLSNYMMYVLVMRPHMFYSTTANIIFQHTYTELMIFLRTRPSLVKGEGEACRIFRTEELPEESDLDKRKETVVTSDWHVLKDAQRLARSLMSKENKWNIICSVWVEMLCYAASNCPMEYHAEQLRRGGGLITHVWLLLAHKTDKFYTSD
;
A
#
# COMPACT_ATOMS: atom_id res chain seq x y z
N MET A 1 -9.21 -40.20 10.21
CA MET A 1 -8.02 -40.84 10.83
C MET A 1 -6.96 -41.26 9.80
N VAL A 2 -7.35 -41.70 8.59
CA VAL A 2 -6.41 -42.07 7.51
C VAL A 2 -5.54 -40.89 7.00
N SER A 3 -6.04 -39.65 7.02
CA SER A 3 -5.25 -38.48 6.61
C SER A 3 -4.13 -38.12 7.61
N VAL A 4 -4.35 -38.29 8.90
CA VAL A 4 -3.36 -37.91 9.94
C VAL A 4 -2.19 -38.90 9.96
N GLY A 5 -2.44 -40.18 9.71
CA GLY A 5 -1.39 -41.20 9.57
C GLY A 5 -0.49 -40.93 8.36
N TYR A 6 -1.08 -40.62 7.21
CA TYR A 6 -0.36 -40.29 5.98
C TYR A 6 0.47 -38.99 6.12
N PHE A 7 -0.08 -37.98 6.81
CA PHE A 7 0.67 -36.75 7.13
C PHE A 7 1.81 -37.02 8.12
N LYS A 8 1.65 -37.95 9.06
CA LYS A 8 2.68 -38.33 10.03
C LYS A 8 3.80 -39.13 9.37
N GLU A 9 3.47 -40.04 8.45
CA GLU A 9 4.45 -40.78 7.63
C GLU A 9 5.18 -39.83 6.65
N LEU A 10 4.48 -38.94 5.95
CA LEU A 10 5.11 -37.88 5.12
C LEU A 10 6.03 -36.95 5.93
N TRP A 11 5.66 -36.62 7.17
CA TRP A 11 6.45 -35.76 8.06
C TRP A 11 7.69 -36.47 8.63
N VAL A 12 7.62 -37.79 8.80
CA VAL A 12 8.73 -38.61 9.29
C VAL A 12 9.70 -38.97 8.15
N ASP A 13 9.19 -39.26 6.93
CA ASP A 13 10.01 -39.76 5.81
C ASP A 13 10.54 -38.66 4.87
N TRP A 14 9.92 -37.47 4.78
CA TRP A 14 10.27 -36.39 3.84
C TRP A 14 10.46 -35.01 4.50
N ASN A 15 11.23 -34.98 5.59
CA ASN A 15 11.15 -33.89 6.54
C ASN A 15 11.79 -32.56 6.07
N ILE A 16 12.81 -32.60 5.21
CA ILE A 16 13.60 -31.40 4.85
C ILE A 16 13.27 -30.95 3.43
N GLU A 17 13.11 -31.90 2.52
CA GLU A 17 12.76 -31.67 1.13
C GLU A 17 11.39 -30.97 1.03
N VAL A 18 10.41 -31.39 1.84
CA VAL A 18 9.10 -30.71 1.91
C VAL A 18 9.25 -29.29 2.44
N LEU A 19 10.07 -29.06 3.47
CA LEU A 19 10.30 -27.71 4.00
C LEU A 19 11.00 -26.81 2.98
N VAL A 20 11.98 -27.31 2.23
CA VAL A 20 12.66 -26.57 1.16
C VAL A 20 11.69 -26.25 0.02
N LEU A 21 10.83 -27.20 -0.36
CA LEU A 21 9.83 -26.97 -1.40
C LEU A 21 8.79 -25.93 -0.96
N VAL A 22 8.31 -26.01 0.28
CA VAL A 22 7.39 -25.00 0.85
C VAL A 22 8.07 -23.64 0.89
N SER A 23 9.32 -23.54 1.36
CA SER A 23 10.12 -22.31 1.34
C SER A 23 10.20 -21.72 -0.08
N PHE A 24 10.49 -22.56 -1.08
CA PHE A 24 10.55 -22.14 -2.48
C PHE A 24 9.19 -21.63 -3.01
N VAL A 25 8.09 -22.31 -2.70
CA VAL A 25 6.74 -21.87 -3.09
C VAL A 25 6.39 -20.52 -2.44
N LEU A 26 6.74 -20.32 -1.16
CA LEU A 26 6.54 -19.05 -0.47
C LEU A 26 7.33 -17.92 -1.14
N GLN A 27 8.56 -18.18 -1.59
CA GLN A 27 9.34 -17.22 -2.37
C GLN A 27 8.71 -16.87 -3.72
N ILE A 28 8.13 -17.84 -4.45
CA ILE A 28 7.41 -17.57 -5.70
C ILE A 28 6.22 -16.64 -5.42
N ILE A 29 5.44 -16.94 -4.37
CA ILE A 29 4.29 -16.10 -3.96
C ILE A 29 4.76 -14.67 -3.65
N LEU A 30 5.83 -14.51 -2.89
CA LEU A 30 6.39 -13.19 -2.57
C LEU A 30 6.91 -12.46 -3.81
N THR A 31 7.57 -13.16 -4.72
CA THR A 31 8.09 -12.58 -5.97
C THR A 31 6.96 -12.05 -6.86
N ILE A 32 5.88 -12.84 -7.04
CA ILE A 32 4.77 -12.47 -7.92
C ILE A 32 3.84 -11.44 -7.29
N PHE A 33 3.45 -11.65 -6.03
CA PHE A 33 2.42 -10.83 -5.37
C PHE A 33 2.99 -9.65 -4.56
N GLY A 34 4.28 -9.64 -4.26
CA GLY A 34 4.95 -8.60 -3.47
C GLY A 34 4.78 -7.20 -4.06
N SER A 35 5.01 -7.04 -5.36
CA SER A 35 4.80 -5.76 -6.06
C SER A 35 3.33 -5.51 -6.40
N ARG A 36 2.55 -6.57 -6.68
CA ARG A 36 1.12 -6.47 -7.04
C ARG A 36 0.25 -5.89 -5.92
N ARG A 37 0.64 -6.06 -4.64
CA ARG A 37 -0.11 -5.49 -3.50
C ARG A 37 -0.17 -3.95 -3.52
N ARG A 38 0.76 -3.30 -4.23
CA ARG A 38 0.81 -1.85 -4.44
C ARG A 38 -0.39 -1.32 -5.22
N TYR A 39 -0.89 -2.07 -6.21
CA TYR A 39 -1.96 -1.62 -7.11
C TYR A 39 -3.19 -2.52 -7.17
N ILE A 40 -3.18 -3.74 -6.60
CA ILE A 40 -4.37 -4.58 -6.52
C ILE A 40 -4.97 -4.50 -5.11
N PRO A 41 -6.08 -3.77 -4.91
CA PRO A 41 -6.69 -3.66 -3.61
C PRO A 41 -7.50 -4.95 -3.37
N GLY A 42 -6.97 -5.91 -2.63
CA GLY A 42 -7.65 -7.19 -2.42
C GLY A 42 -7.27 -7.85 -1.10
N ILE A 43 -8.24 -8.38 -0.38
CA ILE A 43 -7.96 -9.09 0.87
C ILE A 43 -7.18 -10.39 0.61
N GLY A 44 -7.44 -11.06 -0.52
CA GLY A 44 -6.75 -12.27 -0.93
C GLY A 44 -5.25 -12.07 -1.17
N ILE A 45 -4.86 -11.07 -1.98
CA ILE A 45 -3.44 -10.76 -2.22
C ILE A 45 -2.74 -10.33 -0.92
N ARG A 46 -3.39 -9.49 -0.11
CA ARG A 46 -2.84 -9.07 1.17
C ARG A 46 -2.61 -10.26 2.10
N PHE A 47 -3.58 -11.16 2.21
CA PHE A 47 -3.47 -12.36 3.04
C PHE A 47 -2.38 -13.29 2.52
N ALA A 48 -2.30 -13.51 1.19
CA ALA A 48 -1.28 -14.34 0.58
C ALA A 48 0.13 -13.80 0.83
N VAL A 49 0.37 -12.50 0.62
CA VAL A 49 1.67 -11.87 0.88
C VAL A 49 1.99 -11.85 2.38
N TRP A 50 1.02 -11.49 3.22
CA TRP A 50 1.18 -11.48 4.68
C TRP A 50 1.57 -12.87 5.22
N SER A 51 0.82 -13.90 4.81
CA SER A 51 1.08 -15.28 5.21
C SER A 51 2.42 -15.76 4.67
N ALA A 52 2.71 -15.54 3.38
CA ALA A 52 3.97 -15.98 2.79
C ALA A 52 5.20 -15.31 3.41
N TYR A 53 5.10 -14.02 3.72
CA TYR A 53 6.19 -13.25 4.33
C TYR A 53 6.51 -13.77 5.74
N LEU A 54 5.47 -13.98 6.56
CA LEU A 54 5.62 -14.52 7.90
C LEU A 54 6.18 -15.96 7.87
N LEU A 55 5.58 -16.85 7.07
CA LEU A 55 6.00 -18.26 7.04
C LEU A 55 7.40 -18.45 6.45
N SER A 56 7.80 -17.68 5.43
CA SER A 56 9.06 -17.89 4.70
C SER A 56 10.27 -18.00 5.63
N ASN A 57 10.43 -17.03 6.53
CA ASN A 57 11.56 -16.99 7.45
C ASN A 57 11.52 -18.13 8.48
N TYR A 58 10.33 -18.50 8.98
CA TYR A 58 10.19 -19.60 9.94
C TYR A 58 10.49 -20.96 9.30
N VAL A 59 9.92 -21.23 8.13
CA VAL A 59 10.11 -22.50 7.41
C VAL A 59 11.59 -22.69 7.06
N ALA A 60 12.26 -21.64 6.56
CA ALA A 60 13.68 -21.69 6.23
C ALA A 60 14.56 -21.99 7.47
N LYS A 61 14.28 -21.35 8.61
CA LYS A 61 15.00 -21.61 9.87
C LYS A 61 14.79 -23.02 10.41
N ILE A 62 13.57 -23.55 10.32
CA ILE A 62 13.28 -24.94 10.72
C ILE A 62 14.03 -25.92 9.81
N ALA A 63 14.07 -25.66 8.50
CA ALA A 63 14.80 -26.49 7.55
C ALA A 63 16.31 -26.49 7.83
N ILE A 64 16.91 -25.32 8.07
CA ILE A 64 18.32 -25.20 8.46
C ILE A 64 18.57 -25.91 9.80
N GLY A 65 17.70 -25.74 10.80
CA GLY A 65 17.82 -26.42 12.08
C GLY A 65 17.82 -27.95 11.94
N LYS A 66 16.92 -28.49 11.12
CA LYS A 66 16.92 -29.95 10.84
C LYS A 66 18.19 -30.40 10.12
N LEU A 67 18.70 -29.63 9.17
CA LEU A 67 19.97 -29.91 8.49
C LEU A 67 21.16 -29.97 9.46
N THR A 68 21.12 -29.25 10.59
CA THR A 68 22.17 -29.34 11.63
C THR A 68 22.12 -30.63 12.44
N ASP A 69 20.99 -31.33 12.51
CA ASP A 69 20.81 -32.52 13.35
C ASP A 69 21.03 -33.84 12.59
N ILE A 70 21.08 -33.79 11.25
CA ILE A 70 21.22 -34.97 10.39
C ILE A 70 22.49 -35.76 10.71
N ASP A 71 22.36 -37.03 11.11
CA ASP A 71 23.50 -37.94 11.16
C ASP A 71 24.01 -38.23 9.74
N THR A 72 25.17 -37.66 9.39
CA THR A 72 25.74 -37.79 8.05
C THR A 72 26.09 -39.24 7.72
N LYS A 73 26.32 -40.09 8.73
CA LYS A 73 26.72 -41.50 8.53
C LYS A 73 25.59 -42.40 8.03
N GLN A 74 24.33 -41.97 8.12
CA GLN A 74 23.16 -42.75 7.67
C GLN A 74 22.93 -42.69 6.15
N PHE A 75 23.55 -41.75 5.45
CA PHE A 75 23.29 -41.49 4.04
C PHE A 75 24.47 -41.90 3.15
N ASP A 76 24.19 -42.32 1.92
CA ASP A 76 25.23 -42.53 0.92
C ASP A 76 25.96 -41.21 0.60
N LEU A 77 27.24 -41.30 0.19
CA LEU A 77 28.08 -40.14 -0.11
C LEU A 77 27.43 -39.18 -1.14
N SER A 78 26.66 -39.70 -2.09
CA SER A 78 25.91 -38.89 -3.05
C SER A 78 24.75 -38.12 -2.41
N GLU A 79 24.05 -38.73 -1.47
CA GLU A 79 22.90 -38.13 -0.79
C GLU A 79 23.37 -37.09 0.23
N GLN A 80 24.47 -37.36 0.94
CA GLN A 80 25.13 -36.37 1.80
C GLN A 80 25.50 -35.10 1.03
N LYS A 81 26.10 -35.25 -0.16
CA LYS A 81 26.48 -34.12 -1.03
C LYS A 81 25.28 -33.24 -1.40
N LEU A 82 24.19 -33.86 -1.90
CA LEU A 82 22.98 -33.13 -2.31
C LEU A 82 22.28 -32.47 -1.12
N LYS A 83 22.19 -33.15 0.04
CA LYS A 83 21.61 -32.57 1.27
C LYS A 83 22.45 -31.41 1.81
N GLY A 84 23.78 -31.49 1.72
CA GLY A 84 24.67 -30.38 2.06
C GLY A 84 24.42 -29.13 1.22
N LEU A 85 24.05 -29.29 -0.06
CA LEU A 85 23.74 -28.17 -0.96
C LEU A 85 22.42 -27.46 -0.60
N LEU A 86 21.51 -28.15 0.09
CA LEU A 86 20.22 -27.57 0.50
C LEU A 86 20.39 -26.43 1.52
N ALA A 87 21.41 -26.48 2.40
CA ALA A 87 21.62 -25.41 3.39
C ALA A 87 21.98 -24.06 2.73
N PRO A 88 23.01 -23.96 1.88
CA PRO A 88 23.29 -22.75 1.11
C PRO A 88 22.12 -22.34 0.19
N LEU A 89 21.37 -23.30 -0.35
CA LEU A 89 20.19 -23.00 -1.19
C LEU A 89 19.05 -22.37 -0.37
N ILE A 90 18.71 -22.90 0.80
CA ILE A 90 17.75 -22.26 1.71
C ILE A 90 18.26 -20.89 2.14
N PHE A 91 19.57 -20.74 2.34
CA PHE A 91 20.16 -19.44 2.68
C PHE A 91 19.93 -18.38 1.58
N VAL A 92 20.05 -18.75 0.30
CA VAL A 92 19.61 -17.91 -0.83
C VAL A 92 18.11 -17.58 -0.74
N GLN A 93 17.29 -18.53 -0.28
CA GLN A 93 15.84 -18.33 -0.13
C GLN A 93 15.46 -17.45 1.09
N ILE A 94 16.34 -17.29 2.08
CA ILE A 94 16.11 -16.36 3.20
C ILE A 94 16.25 -14.92 2.74
N GLY A 95 17.12 -14.65 1.76
CA GLY A 95 17.20 -13.36 1.09
C GLY A 95 15.92 -13.08 0.32
N SER A 96 15.02 -12.28 0.92
CA SER A 96 13.72 -11.89 0.36
C SER A 96 13.81 -11.46 -1.10
N PRO A 97 12.76 -11.66 -1.92
CA PRO A 97 12.77 -11.23 -3.30
C PRO A 97 12.76 -9.70 -3.43
N ASP A 98 13.19 -9.17 -4.58
CA ASP A 98 13.34 -7.74 -4.84
C ASP A 98 12.05 -6.93 -4.62
N THR A 99 10.91 -7.58 -4.80
CA THR A 99 9.57 -7.00 -4.72
C THR A 99 9.06 -6.75 -3.30
N ILE A 100 9.74 -7.29 -2.27
CA ILE A 100 9.35 -7.11 -0.87
C ILE A 100 10.54 -7.24 0.10
N THR A 101 10.79 -6.16 0.86
CA THR A 101 11.74 -6.15 1.98
C THR A 101 11.01 -6.14 3.31
N ALA A 102 10.01 -5.27 3.43
CA ALA A 102 9.23 -5.06 4.64
C ALA A 102 7.73 -5.30 4.41
N LEU A 103 7.04 -5.80 5.44
CA LEU A 103 5.58 -5.94 5.44
C LEU A 103 4.89 -4.73 6.08
N SER A 104 5.55 -4.12 7.06
CA SER A 104 5.14 -2.87 7.71
C SER A 104 6.34 -1.93 7.91
N ILE A 105 6.10 -0.66 8.23
CA ILE A 105 7.20 0.31 8.40
C ILE A 105 8.06 -0.01 9.63
N GLU A 106 7.48 -0.69 10.62
CA GLU A 106 8.17 -1.13 11.83
C GLU A 106 9.28 -2.14 11.54
N ASP A 107 9.14 -2.95 10.47
CA ASP A 107 10.19 -3.89 10.05
C ASP A 107 11.49 -3.15 9.69
N ASN A 108 11.38 -1.92 9.14
CA ASN A 108 12.53 -1.09 8.78
C ASN A 108 13.26 -0.55 10.03
N ARG A 109 12.53 -0.32 11.14
CA ARG A 109 13.13 0.11 12.42
C ARG A 109 13.94 -1.00 13.10
N LEU A 110 13.79 -2.25 12.66
CA LEU A 110 14.44 -3.42 13.24
C LEU A 110 15.71 -3.85 12.48
N GLY A 111 16.37 -2.93 11.76
CA GLY A 111 17.57 -3.20 10.96
C GLY A 111 18.67 -3.96 11.73
N LEU A 112 18.99 -3.53 12.96
CA LEU A 112 20.01 -4.18 13.80
C LEU A 112 19.67 -5.64 14.13
N ARG A 113 18.38 -5.95 14.37
CA ARG A 113 17.91 -7.32 14.61
C ARG A 113 18.09 -8.18 13.37
N GLN A 114 17.83 -7.63 12.18
CA GLN A 114 17.99 -8.35 10.92
C GLN A 114 19.47 -8.60 10.60
N PHE A 115 20.35 -7.64 10.90
CA PHE A 115 21.79 -7.80 10.78
C PHE A 115 22.34 -8.90 11.71
N LEU A 116 21.94 -8.91 12.99
CA LEU A 116 22.29 -9.99 13.91
C LEU A 116 21.76 -11.35 13.41
N GLY A 117 20.53 -11.36 12.87
CA GLY A 117 19.94 -12.53 12.23
C GLY A 117 20.80 -13.07 11.07
N LEU A 118 21.30 -12.19 10.20
CA LEU A 118 22.21 -12.54 9.12
C LEU A 118 23.50 -13.18 9.65
N LEU A 119 24.15 -12.59 10.66
CA LEU A 119 25.39 -13.13 11.24
C LEU A 119 25.20 -14.54 11.82
N ILE A 120 24.10 -14.75 12.56
CA ILE A 120 23.78 -16.07 13.12
C ILE A 120 23.55 -17.09 12.00
N GLN A 121 22.76 -16.75 10.98
CA GLN A 121 22.49 -17.66 9.86
C GLN A 121 23.76 -17.97 9.06
N VAL A 122 24.63 -16.99 8.83
CA VAL A 122 25.96 -17.18 8.22
C VAL A 122 26.76 -18.22 9.02
N GLY A 123 26.85 -18.08 10.34
CA GLY A 123 27.58 -19.01 11.20
C GLY A 123 27.02 -20.45 11.14
N VAL A 124 25.69 -20.59 11.19
CA VAL A 124 25.03 -21.91 11.10
C VAL A 124 25.26 -22.57 9.74
N VAL A 125 25.13 -21.82 8.65
CA VAL A 125 25.35 -22.37 7.29
C VAL A 125 26.81 -22.76 7.10
N ILE A 126 27.77 -21.97 7.59
CA ILE A 126 29.20 -22.34 7.57
C ILE A 126 29.44 -23.64 8.33
N LEU A 127 28.82 -23.81 9.51
CA LEU A 127 28.93 -25.06 10.29
C LEU A 127 28.43 -26.27 9.50
N ILE A 128 27.30 -26.13 8.80
CA ILE A 128 26.76 -27.19 7.93
C ILE A 128 27.74 -27.46 6.77
N ILE A 129 28.24 -26.41 6.09
CA ILE A 129 29.21 -26.57 4.99
C ILE A 129 30.44 -27.34 5.46
N VAL A 130 31.01 -27.00 6.62
CA VAL A 130 32.18 -27.68 7.20
C VAL A 130 31.86 -29.15 7.51
N ARG A 131 30.68 -29.43 8.07
CA ARG A 131 30.25 -30.81 8.40
C ARG A 131 30.09 -31.69 7.17
N PHE A 132 29.57 -31.13 6.07
CA PHE A 132 29.36 -31.84 4.80
C PHE A 132 30.56 -31.71 3.84
N TRP A 133 31.64 -31.05 4.25
CA TRP A 133 32.80 -30.80 3.41
C TRP A 133 33.60 -32.08 3.16
N ASN A 134 33.85 -32.38 1.88
CA ASN A 134 34.76 -33.45 1.49
C ASN A 134 35.91 -32.88 0.66
N LYS A 135 37.14 -32.94 1.19
CA LYS A 135 38.36 -32.42 0.56
C LYS A 135 38.70 -33.10 -0.76
N HIS A 136 38.27 -34.34 -0.98
CA HIS A 136 38.58 -35.12 -2.18
C HIS A 136 37.54 -34.97 -3.29
N SER A 137 36.49 -34.17 -3.09
CA SER A 137 35.37 -34.05 -4.02
C SER A 137 35.19 -32.61 -4.50
N SER A 138 35.34 -32.37 -5.79
CA SER A 138 35.08 -31.06 -6.43
C SER A 138 33.66 -30.54 -6.21
N PHE A 139 32.70 -31.43 -5.89
CA PHE A 139 31.33 -31.05 -5.52
C PHE A 139 31.25 -30.07 -4.35
N SER A 140 32.17 -30.14 -3.38
CA SER A 140 32.16 -29.27 -2.21
C SER A 140 32.30 -27.78 -2.58
N PHE A 141 32.90 -27.48 -3.74
CA PHE A 141 33.02 -26.10 -4.25
C PHE A 141 31.66 -25.47 -4.57
N LEU A 142 30.66 -26.29 -4.95
CA LEU A 142 29.30 -25.80 -5.20
C LEU A 142 28.66 -25.20 -3.94
N PHE A 143 29.06 -25.67 -2.75
CA PHE A 143 28.60 -25.09 -1.47
C PHE A 143 29.07 -23.64 -1.31
N LEU A 144 30.32 -23.36 -1.68
CA LEU A 144 30.90 -22.01 -1.57
C LEU A 144 30.26 -21.04 -2.54
N LEU A 145 30.01 -21.48 -3.78
CA LEU A 145 29.28 -20.69 -4.77
C LEU A 145 27.88 -20.35 -4.24
N MET A 146 27.09 -21.35 -3.86
CA MET A 146 25.74 -21.10 -3.32
C MET A 146 25.75 -20.23 -2.07
N PHE A 147 26.73 -20.41 -1.19
CA PHE A 147 26.90 -19.60 0.00
C PHE A 147 27.18 -18.13 -0.34
N LEU A 148 28.02 -17.87 -1.35
CA LEU A 148 28.25 -16.54 -1.89
C LEU A 148 26.96 -15.91 -2.45
N ALA A 149 26.14 -16.68 -3.18
CA ALA A 149 24.84 -16.18 -3.64
C ALA A 149 23.92 -15.80 -2.47
N GLY A 150 23.91 -16.62 -1.42
CA GLY A 150 23.07 -16.42 -0.24
C GLY A 150 23.47 -15.21 0.59
N ILE A 151 24.78 -15.02 0.83
CA ILE A 151 25.27 -13.88 1.58
C ILE A 151 25.02 -12.57 0.83
N SER A 152 25.17 -12.56 -0.50
CA SER A 152 24.82 -11.40 -1.33
C SER A 152 23.34 -11.04 -1.20
N LYS A 153 22.42 -11.99 -1.40
CA LYS A 153 20.97 -11.69 -1.37
C LYS A 153 20.44 -11.30 0.01
N TYR A 154 20.92 -11.98 1.06
CA TYR A 154 20.49 -11.64 2.41
C TYR A 154 21.15 -10.33 2.87
N GLY A 155 22.41 -10.09 2.50
CA GLY A 155 23.10 -8.81 2.70
C GLY A 155 22.34 -7.63 2.08
N GLU A 156 21.93 -7.74 0.82
CA GLU A 156 21.08 -6.73 0.14
C GLU A 156 19.78 -6.45 0.90
N THR A 157 19.15 -7.50 1.44
CA THR A 157 17.89 -7.36 2.20
C THR A 157 18.12 -6.60 3.51
N VAL A 158 19.18 -6.93 4.25
CA VAL A 158 19.55 -6.23 5.49
C VAL A 158 19.96 -4.79 5.22
N TRP A 159 20.68 -4.55 4.12
CA TRP A 159 21.05 -3.21 3.70
C TRP A 159 19.83 -2.37 3.33
N ALA A 160 18.85 -2.97 2.62
CA ALA A 160 17.60 -2.28 2.25
C ALA A 160 16.81 -1.86 3.48
N LEU A 161 16.62 -2.78 4.43
CA LEU A 161 15.88 -2.51 5.66
C LEU A 161 16.58 -1.45 6.52
N SER A 162 17.91 -1.52 6.64
CA SER A 162 18.69 -0.59 7.46
C SER A 162 18.78 0.82 6.87
N THR A 163 18.64 0.96 5.55
CA THR A 163 18.71 2.26 4.86
C THR A 163 17.35 2.87 4.58
N ALA A 164 16.26 2.09 4.57
CA ALA A 164 14.93 2.56 4.19
C ALA A 164 14.44 3.78 4.98
N LEU A 165 14.90 3.97 6.21
CA LEU A 165 14.55 5.10 7.07
C LEU A 165 15.66 6.17 7.17
N THR A 166 16.85 5.92 6.62
CA THR A 166 17.93 6.89 6.61
C THR A 166 17.88 7.77 5.37
N GLY A 167 18.44 8.99 5.46
CA GLY A 167 18.56 9.92 4.34
C GLY A 167 19.41 9.40 3.16
N GLU A 168 20.10 8.26 3.33
CA GLU A 168 20.98 7.63 2.35
C GLU A 168 20.24 6.66 1.39
N SER A 169 18.93 6.45 1.55
CA SER A 169 18.16 5.45 0.76
C SER A 169 17.97 5.79 -0.73
N GLY A 170 18.68 5.13 -1.63
CA GLY A 170 18.50 5.28 -3.09
C GLY A 170 19.51 6.23 -3.73
N ILE A 171 19.25 6.63 -4.97
CA ILE A 171 20.10 7.59 -5.69
C ILE A 171 20.18 8.87 -4.84
N SER A 172 21.38 9.28 -4.45
CA SER A 172 21.54 10.52 -3.67
C SER A 172 21.26 11.71 -4.59
N ILE A 173 20.69 12.81 -4.07
CA ILE A 173 20.57 14.07 -4.82
C ILE A 173 21.96 14.50 -5.32
N SER A 174 23.03 14.19 -4.59
CA SER A 174 24.41 14.44 -5.01
C SER A 174 24.90 13.60 -6.19
N GLU A 175 24.14 12.58 -6.65
CA GLU A 175 24.49 11.73 -7.80
C GLU A 175 23.83 12.16 -9.11
N PHE A 176 22.74 12.94 -9.05
CA PHE A 176 22.27 13.78 -10.15
C PHE A 176 23.08 15.08 -10.05
N ASP A 177 23.75 15.51 -11.12
CA ASP A 177 24.69 16.65 -11.12
C ASP A 177 24.21 17.86 -10.28
N GLN A 178 25.16 18.65 -9.75
CA GLN A 178 24.93 19.88 -8.97
C GLN A 178 23.65 20.59 -9.45
N GLU A 179 22.73 20.86 -8.51
CA GLU A 179 21.33 21.28 -8.73
C GLU A 179 21.10 22.35 -9.81
N GLU A 180 22.15 23.10 -10.16
CA GLU A 180 22.23 24.09 -11.22
C GLU A 180 21.85 23.56 -12.63
N ASN A 181 22.04 22.26 -12.92
CA ASN A 181 21.73 21.65 -14.23
C ASN A 181 20.35 21.00 -14.34
N VAL A 182 19.57 20.93 -13.25
CA VAL A 182 18.23 20.31 -13.28
C VAL A 182 17.25 21.07 -14.18
N PRO A 183 17.22 22.43 -14.18
CA PRO A 183 16.32 23.19 -15.05
C PRO A 183 16.63 23.04 -16.54
N THR A 184 17.90 22.90 -16.92
CA THR A 184 18.30 22.70 -18.33
C THR A 184 17.88 21.30 -18.79
N LEU A 185 18.06 20.29 -17.95
CA LEU A 185 17.63 18.92 -18.20
C LEU A 185 16.09 18.81 -18.32
N LEU A 186 15.34 19.51 -17.45
CA LEU A 186 13.88 19.62 -17.54
C LEU A 186 13.39 20.36 -18.79
N ARG A 187 14.21 21.15 -19.48
CA ARG A 187 13.84 21.79 -20.76
C ARG A 187 14.16 20.92 -21.97
N GLN A 188 15.28 20.18 -21.95
CA GLN A 188 15.75 19.38 -23.09
C GLN A 188 15.03 18.03 -23.22
N LEU A 189 14.68 17.40 -22.10
CA LEU A 189 14.07 16.07 -22.11
C LEU A 189 12.58 16.01 -22.55
N PRO A 190 11.71 16.98 -22.20
CA PRO A 190 10.30 16.92 -22.63
C PRO A 190 10.13 16.98 -24.15
N GLU A 191 10.97 17.78 -24.83
CA GLU A 191 10.96 17.89 -26.30
C GLU A 191 11.37 16.58 -26.98
N SER A 192 12.22 15.79 -26.33
CA SER A 192 12.73 14.53 -26.89
C SER A 192 11.92 13.30 -26.48
N ILE A 193 11.31 13.28 -25.29
CA ILE A 193 10.57 12.13 -24.75
C ILE A 193 9.39 12.59 -23.88
N PRO A 194 8.14 12.49 -24.36
CA PRO A 194 6.98 12.95 -23.61
C PRO A 194 6.78 12.13 -22.32
N GLY A 195 6.48 12.82 -21.21
CA GLY A 195 6.12 12.22 -19.92
C GLY A 195 7.28 11.91 -18.98
N VAL A 196 8.53 11.89 -19.46
CA VAL A 196 9.72 11.67 -18.60
C VAL A 196 9.94 12.82 -17.62
N GLU A 197 9.63 14.05 -18.04
CA GLU A 197 9.64 15.24 -17.19
C GLU A 197 8.81 15.05 -15.91
N LEU A 198 7.63 14.44 -16.02
CA LEU A 198 6.73 14.21 -14.89
C LEU A 198 7.37 13.28 -13.85
N ILE A 199 8.08 12.24 -14.31
CA ILE A 199 8.79 11.29 -13.44
C ILE A 199 9.95 11.97 -12.73
N LEU A 200 10.74 12.75 -13.48
CA LEU A 200 11.85 13.49 -12.91
C LEU A 200 11.37 14.48 -11.84
N LYS A 201 10.31 15.21 -12.13
CA LYS A 201 9.69 16.15 -11.20
C LYS A 201 9.16 15.46 -9.95
N ALA A 202 8.49 14.31 -10.12
CA ALA A 202 8.03 13.48 -9.01
C ALA A 202 9.20 12.98 -8.14
N TYR A 203 10.33 12.62 -8.75
CA TYR A 203 11.51 12.18 -8.04
C TYR A 203 12.14 13.29 -7.19
N TYR A 204 12.28 14.50 -7.72
CA TYR A 204 12.80 15.62 -6.94
C TYR A 204 11.86 16.02 -5.79
N ARG A 205 10.55 16.05 -6.04
CA ARG A 205 9.54 16.26 -4.98
C ARG A 205 9.65 15.20 -3.89
N PHE A 206 9.74 13.93 -4.27
CA PHE A 206 10.01 12.82 -3.34
C PHE A 206 11.32 13.04 -2.56
N SER A 207 12.39 13.43 -3.26
CA SER A 207 13.72 13.61 -2.67
C SER A 207 13.77 14.76 -1.67
N CYS A 208 13.00 15.84 -1.88
CA CYS A 208 12.85 16.92 -0.91
C CYS A 208 12.21 16.45 0.40
N LEU A 209 11.37 15.40 0.36
CA LEU A 209 10.75 14.80 1.56
C LEU A 209 11.63 13.71 2.21
N LYS A 210 12.63 13.19 1.49
CA LYS A 210 13.51 12.08 1.90
C LYS A 210 14.36 12.31 3.16
N PRO A 211 15.03 13.46 3.39
CA PRO A 211 15.86 13.67 4.60
C PRO A 211 15.08 13.59 5.92
N HIS A 212 13.76 13.42 5.85
CA HIS A 212 12.87 13.35 6.98
C HIS A 212 12.31 11.94 7.22
N LEU A 213 12.76 10.87 6.56
CA LEU A 213 12.16 9.52 6.68
C LEU A 213 12.00 8.97 8.12
N GLU A 214 12.85 9.36 9.08
CA GLU A 214 12.61 9.11 10.53
C GLU A 214 11.79 10.22 11.24
N ASN A 215 11.79 11.43 10.69
CA ASN A 215 11.22 12.67 11.27
C ASN A 215 10.45 13.53 10.22
N TRP A 216 9.42 13.00 9.51
CA TRP A 216 8.61 13.71 8.49
C TRP A 216 7.91 14.99 9.00
N LEU A 217 8.06 15.30 10.29
CA LEU A 217 7.55 16.50 10.94
C LEU A 217 8.45 17.74 10.76
N TYR A 218 9.70 17.60 10.33
CA TYR A 218 10.60 18.75 10.14
C TYR A 218 10.73 19.13 8.66
N LYS A 219 10.80 20.44 8.44
CA LYS A 219 10.80 21.16 7.14
C LYS A 219 11.67 20.46 6.08
N PRO A 220 11.25 20.35 4.81
CA PRO A 220 12.22 20.34 3.72
C PRO A 220 13.07 21.61 3.86
N LEU A 221 14.35 21.47 4.21
CA LEU A 221 15.29 22.60 4.24
C LEU A 221 15.43 23.29 2.87
N TYR A 222 14.94 22.64 1.81
CA TYR A 222 14.77 23.24 0.50
C TYR A 222 13.52 24.10 0.45
N GLU A 223 13.71 25.40 0.24
CA GLU A 223 12.71 26.24 -0.43
C GLU A 223 12.16 25.46 -1.63
N SER A 224 10.84 25.39 -1.77
CA SER A 224 10.22 24.75 -2.92
C SER A 224 10.71 25.45 -4.19
N LEU A 225 11.73 24.88 -4.85
CA LEU A 225 12.31 25.48 -6.03
C LEU A 225 11.23 25.66 -7.10
N PRO A 226 11.21 26.79 -7.84
CA PRO A 226 10.14 27.09 -8.79
C PRO A 226 9.84 25.97 -9.79
N TRP A 227 10.86 25.21 -10.19
CA TRP A 227 10.72 24.11 -11.14
C TRP A 227 10.03 22.85 -10.56
N MET A 228 9.85 22.76 -9.23
CA MET A 228 9.06 21.71 -8.56
C MET A 228 7.55 22.03 -8.48
N SER A 229 7.15 23.27 -8.76
CA SER A 229 5.72 23.65 -8.75
C SER A 229 4.94 22.90 -9.82
N ILE A 230 3.75 22.42 -9.45
CA ILE A 230 2.84 21.69 -10.33
C ILE A 230 1.56 22.49 -10.63
N ASP A 231 1.49 23.77 -10.23
CA ASP A 231 0.27 24.58 -10.35
C ASP A 231 -0.12 24.91 -11.80
N GLY A 232 0.82 24.80 -12.73
CA GLY A 232 0.60 24.99 -14.17
C GLY A 232 0.17 23.74 -14.94
N TYR A 233 0.08 22.57 -14.27
CA TYR A 233 -0.23 21.31 -14.94
C TYR A 233 -1.73 21.00 -14.90
N SER A 234 -2.18 20.15 -15.82
CA SER A 234 -3.54 19.62 -15.80
C SER A 234 -3.77 18.80 -14.53
N ALA A 235 -5.02 18.69 -14.07
CA ALA A 235 -5.34 17.88 -12.89
C ALA A 235 -4.92 16.41 -13.07
N GLU A 236 -4.98 15.87 -14.29
CA GLU A 236 -4.50 14.52 -14.59
C GLU A 236 -2.99 14.40 -14.36
N ASP A 237 -2.21 15.37 -14.84
CA ASP A 237 -0.76 15.35 -14.67
C ASP A 237 -0.33 15.62 -13.21
N VAL A 238 -1.07 16.47 -12.47
CA VAL A 238 -0.89 16.65 -11.03
C VAL A 238 -1.00 15.32 -10.29
N PHE A 239 -2.06 14.54 -10.57
CA PHE A 239 -2.21 13.21 -9.99
C PHE A 239 -1.14 12.24 -10.50
N ARG A 240 -0.75 12.27 -11.78
CA ARG A 240 0.32 11.41 -12.29
C ARG A 240 1.68 11.66 -11.64
N ILE A 241 2.06 12.92 -11.43
CA ILE A 241 3.29 13.29 -10.70
C ILE A 241 3.20 12.75 -9.27
N THR A 242 2.05 12.94 -8.61
CA THR A 242 1.81 12.46 -7.24
C THR A 242 1.85 10.92 -7.16
N ASP A 243 1.30 10.22 -8.15
CA ASP A 243 1.30 8.76 -8.26
C ASP A 243 2.74 8.22 -8.35
N SER A 244 3.60 8.87 -9.14
CA SER A 244 5.03 8.54 -9.26
C SER A 244 5.77 8.83 -7.95
N GLU A 245 5.48 9.95 -7.31
CA GLU A 245 6.07 10.36 -6.04
C GLU A 245 5.77 9.35 -4.92
N LEU A 246 4.49 8.98 -4.73
CA LEU A 246 4.07 7.90 -3.83
C LEU A 246 4.66 6.54 -4.22
N GLY A 247 4.96 6.37 -5.51
CA GLY A 247 5.61 5.20 -6.04
C GLY A 247 7.05 5.02 -5.56
N PHE A 248 7.85 6.08 -5.68
CA PHE A 248 9.20 6.11 -5.12
C PHE A 248 9.17 5.88 -3.61
N MET A 249 8.22 6.49 -2.91
CA MET A 249 8.03 6.30 -1.47
C MET A 249 7.71 4.84 -1.11
N TYR A 250 6.81 4.18 -1.86
CA TYR A 250 6.54 2.75 -1.67
C TYR A 250 7.80 1.90 -1.91
N ASP A 251 8.52 2.19 -2.98
CA ASP A 251 9.69 1.41 -3.38
C ASP A 251 10.82 1.53 -2.33
N VAL A 252 11.01 2.70 -1.72
CA VAL A 252 11.95 2.90 -0.59
C VAL A 252 11.52 2.16 0.66
N LEU A 253 10.25 2.25 1.04
CA LEU A 253 9.77 1.70 2.31
C LEU A 253 9.60 0.18 2.28
N TYR A 254 9.31 -0.42 1.12
CA TYR A 254 8.82 -1.78 1.04
C TYR A 254 9.52 -2.69 0.03
N THR A 255 10.49 -2.20 -0.75
CA THR A 255 11.19 -2.99 -1.77
C THR A 255 12.70 -2.81 -1.70
N LYS A 256 13.45 -3.58 -2.50
CA LYS A 256 14.91 -3.42 -2.64
C LYS A 256 15.31 -2.38 -3.69
N ALA A 257 14.37 -1.75 -4.38
CA ALA A 257 14.65 -0.84 -5.49
C ALA A 257 15.74 0.20 -5.19
N PRO A 258 15.77 0.89 -4.03
CA PRO A 258 16.76 1.93 -3.77
C PRO A 258 18.20 1.42 -3.87
N ILE A 259 18.43 0.16 -3.49
CA ILE A 259 19.76 -0.46 -3.53
C ILE A 259 20.05 -1.07 -4.89
N ILE A 260 19.08 -1.73 -5.50
CA ILE A 260 19.28 -2.46 -6.77
C ILE A 260 19.78 -1.53 -7.88
N TYR A 261 19.30 -0.28 -7.92
CA TYR A 261 19.72 0.69 -8.94
C TYR A 261 21.06 1.38 -8.63
N THR A 262 21.71 1.09 -7.49
CA THR A 262 23.10 1.51 -7.22
C THR A 262 24.10 0.63 -7.98
N TRP A 263 25.34 1.11 -8.15
CA TRP A 263 26.39 0.30 -8.78
C TRP A 263 26.76 -0.94 -7.94
N GLN A 264 26.77 -0.80 -6.60
CA GLN A 264 27.04 -1.90 -5.66
C GLN A 264 25.95 -2.97 -5.73
N GLY A 265 24.67 -2.58 -5.74
CA GLY A 265 23.55 -3.51 -5.89
C GLY A 265 23.59 -4.25 -7.24
N CYS A 266 23.96 -3.57 -8.32
CA CYS A 266 24.16 -4.22 -9.63
C CYS A 266 25.26 -5.31 -9.57
N ILE A 267 26.38 -5.04 -8.90
CA ILE A 267 27.47 -6.02 -8.73
C ILE A 267 27.01 -7.22 -7.90
N LEU A 268 26.37 -6.98 -6.75
CA LEU A 268 25.87 -8.04 -5.88
C LEU A 268 24.90 -8.97 -6.61
N ARG A 269 24.05 -8.42 -7.48
CA ARG A 269 23.12 -9.24 -8.26
C ARG A 269 23.78 -10.02 -9.39
N ILE A 270 24.80 -9.46 -10.06
CA ILE A 270 25.62 -10.20 -11.01
C ILE A 270 26.33 -11.36 -10.31
N ILE A 271 26.92 -11.12 -9.13
CA ILE A 271 27.57 -12.15 -8.32
C ILE A 271 26.58 -13.26 -7.95
N SER A 272 25.39 -12.90 -7.46
CA SER A 272 24.36 -13.87 -7.06
C SER A 272 23.87 -14.72 -8.25
N PHE A 273 23.55 -14.08 -9.37
CA PHE A 273 23.08 -14.76 -10.58
C PHE A 273 24.14 -15.68 -11.18
N LEU A 274 25.37 -15.18 -11.38
CA LEU A 274 26.47 -15.98 -11.91
C LEU A 274 26.80 -17.16 -10.99
N SER A 275 26.70 -16.97 -9.68
CA SER A 275 26.94 -18.03 -8.73
C SER A 275 25.88 -19.13 -8.78
N LEU A 276 24.59 -18.78 -8.89
CA LEU A 276 23.50 -19.75 -9.08
C LEU A 276 23.64 -20.53 -10.38
N VAL A 277 23.92 -19.84 -11.49
CA VAL A 277 24.16 -20.47 -12.79
C VAL A 277 25.40 -21.37 -12.74
N SER A 278 26.48 -20.92 -12.10
CA SER A 278 27.71 -21.72 -11.92
C SER A 278 27.46 -22.98 -11.10
N THR A 279 26.64 -22.90 -10.04
CA THR A 279 26.24 -24.08 -9.28
C THR A 279 25.42 -25.05 -10.13
N LEU A 280 24.46 -24.56 -10.92
CA LEU A 280 23.63 -25.39 -11.79
C LEU A 280 24.49 -26.11 -12.86
N CYS A 281 25.39 -25.38 -13.53
CA CYS A 281 26.32 -25.94 -14.51
C CYS A 281 27.30 -26.92 -13.86
N GLY A 282 27.83 -26.58 -12.68
CA GLY A 282 28.72 -27.45 -11.92
C GLY A 282 28.04 -28.75 -11.49
N LEU A 283 26.77 -28.68 -11.07
CA LEU A 283 25.96 -29.87 -10.78
C LEU A 283 25.74 -30.72 -12.05
N ALA A 284 25.43 -30.08 -13.19
CA ALA A 284 25.31 -30.75 -14.48
C ALA A 284 26.55 -31.56 -14.86
N ILE A 285 27.71 -30.91 -14.87
CA ILE A 285 29.00 -31.53 -15.21
C ILE A 285 29.36 -32.64 -14.23
N LEU A 286 29.24 -32.40 -12.92
CA LEU A 286 29.61 -33.39 -11.92
C LEU A 286 28.65 -34.59 -11.92
N SER A 287 27.38 -34.40 -12.25
CA SER A 287 26.40 -35.47 -12.34
C SER A 287 26.56 -36.32 -13.61
N SER A 288 27.02 -35.74 -14.73
CA SER A 288 27.28 -36.49 -15.97
C SER A 288 28.51 -37.40 -15.87
N HIS A 289 29.45 -37.07 -15.00
CA HIS A 289 30.64 -37.89 -14.71
C HIS A 289 30.47 -38.83 -13.51
N ALA A 290 29.32 -38.78 -12.82
CA ALA A 290 29.04 -39.64 -11.68
C ALA A 290 28.52 -41.01 -12.14
N SER A 291 29.02 -42.09 -11.53
CA SER A 291 28.50 -43.45 -11.74
C SER A 291 27.07 -43.59 -11.21
N ALA A 292 26.29 -44.52 -11.79
CA ALA A 292 24.83 -44.71 -11.65
C ALA A 292 24.26 -44.96 -10.23
N LYS A 293 25.00 -44.69 -9.16
CA LYS A 293 24.59 -44.85 -7.75
C LYS A 293 23.90 -43.62 -7.15
N VAL A 294 23.69 -42.54 -7.90
CA VAL A 294 22.92 -41.37 -7.42
C VAL A 294 21.43 -41.73 -7.42
N LYS A 295 20.76 -41.63 -6.27
CA LYS A 295 19.30 -41.73 -6.21
C LYS A 295 18.67 -40.64 -7.08
N LEU A 296 18.09 -41.04 -8.22
CA LEU A 296 17.52 -40.16 -9.24
C LEU A 296 16.54 -39.12 -8.66
N GLN A 297 15.74 -39.53 -7.67
CA GLN A 297 14.74 -38.67 -7.03
C GLN A 297 15.34 -37.41 -6.39
N TYR A 298 16.42 -37.54 -5.61
CA TYR A 298 17.07 -36.39 -4.96
C TYR A 298 17.78 -35.49 -5.96
N LEU A 299 18.39 -36.08 -6.99
CA LEU A 299 19.05 -35.33 -8.05
C LEU A 299 18.04 -34.46 -8.81
N VAL A 300 16.90 -35.05 -9.23
CA VAL A 300 15.81 -34.33 -9.90
C VAL A 300 15.26 -33.22 -9.00
N PHE A 301 15.06 -33.50 -7.71
CA PHE A 301 14.60 -32.50 -6.74
C PHE A 301 15.54 -31.28 -6.66
N THR A 302 16.84 -31.50 -6.52
CA THR A 302 17.83 -30.40 -6.48
C THR A 302 17.87 -29.63 -7.79
N TYR A 303 17.77 -30.30 -8.95
CA TYR A 303 17.67 -29.61 -10.24
C TYR A 303 16.45 -28.71 -10.36
N VAL A 304 15.27 -29.20 -9.97
CA VAL A 304 14.02 -28.41 -10.03
C VAL A 304 14.16 -27.14 -9.20
N LEU A 305 14.73 -27.23 -8.00
CA LEU A 305 14.93 -26.05 -7.15
C LEU A 305 15.98 -25.08 -7.69
N LEU A 306 17.10 -25.57 -8.24
CA LEU A 306 18.15 -24.71 -8.81
C LEU A 306 17.68 -24.03 -10.09
N ILE A 307 17.05 -24.77 -11.02
CA ILE A 307 16.45 -24.22 -12.23
C ILE A 307 15.39 -23.19 -11.86
N GLY A 308 14.51 -23.53 -10.90
CA GLY A 308 13.51 -22.61 -10.40
C GLY A 308 14.11 -21.34 -9.80
N GLY A 309 15.19 -21.45 -9.02
CA GLY A 309 15.93 -20.31 -8.48
C GLY A 309 16.54 -19.42 -9.56
N VAL A 310 17.19 -20.01 -10.56
CA VAL A 310 17.75 -19.27 -11.72
C VAL A 310 16.65 -18.57 -12.51
N VAL A 311 15.51 -19.23 -12.74
CA VAL A 311 14.35 -18.62 -13.42
C VAL A 311 13.79 -17.45 -12.63
N LEU A 312 13.70 -17.57 -11.29
CA LEU A 312 13.23 -16.46 -10.44
C LEU A 312 14.18 -15.26 -10.46
N GLU A 313 15.49 -15.49 -10.39
CA GLU A 313 16.49 -14.42 -10.54
C GLU A 313 16.39 -13.77 -11.92
N LEU A 314 16.34 -14.57 -12.98
CA LEU A 314 16.23 -14.07 -14.35
C LEU A 314 14.96 -13.23 -14.52
N TYR A 315 13.83 -13.68 -13.95
CA TYR A 315 12.58 -12.93 -13.95
C TYR A 315 12.73 -11.57 -13.24
N GLN A 316 13.37 -11.53 -12.07
CA GLN A 316 13.65 -10.27 -11.36
C GLN A 316 14.63 -9.37 -12.12
N ILE A 317 15.56 -9.95 -12.88
CA ILE A 317 16.47 -9.20 -13.76
C ILE A 317 15.73 -8.57 -14.94
N ILE A 318 14.88 -9.34 -15.60
CA ILE A 318 14.07 -8.89 -16.74
C ILE A 318 13.13 -7.75 -16.35
N LEU A 319 12.62 -7.73 -15.11
CA LEU A 319 11.71 -6.67 -14.64
C LEU A 319 12.39 -5.33 -14.36
N LEU A 320 13.70 -5.29 -14.08
CA LEU A 320 14.37 -4.05 -13.69
C LEU A 320 14.26 -2.88 -14.68
N PRO A 321 14.41 -3.04 -16.00
CA PRO A 321 14.31 -1.90 -16.92
C PRO A 321 12.89 -1.28 -16.94
N PHE A 322 11.86 -2.00 -16.47
CA PHE A 322 10.47 -1.57 -16.49
C PHE A 322 10.03 -0.89 -15.17
N THR A 323 10.88 0.00 -14.64
CA THR A 323 10.56 0.79 -13.43
C THR A 323 10.94 2.25 -13.60
N GLU A 324 10.33 3.12 -12.79
CA GLU A 324 10.64 4.56 -12.82
C GLU A 324 12.07 4.85 -12.34
N TRP A 325 12.58 4.06 -11.39
CA TRP A 325 14.00 4.10 -10.99
C TRP A 325 14.95 3.81 -12.14
N ALA A 326 14.61 2.87 -13.03
CA ALA A 326 15.40 2.59 -14.22
C ALA A 326 15.40 3.77 -15.19
N ILE A 327 14.24 4.41 -15.39
CA ILE A 327 14.11 5.61 -16.23
C ILE A 327 15.00 6.72 -15.69
N LEU A 328 14.93 7.02 -14.39
CA LEU A 328 15.79 8.01 -13.75
C LEU A 328 17.28 7.71 -13.95
N LYS A 329 17.70 6.46 -13.75
CA LYS A 329 19.10 6.07 -13.96
C LYS A 329 19.53 6.18 -15.43
N MET A 330 18.65 5.82 -16.37
CA MET A 330 18.93 5.95 -17.79
C MET A 330 19.05 7.42 -18.23
N MET A 331 18.27 8.33 -17.63
CA MET A 331 18.36 9.77 -17.92
C MET A 331 19.75 10.34 -17.63
N ARG A 332 20.46 9.80 -16.64
CA ARG A 332 21.87 10.16 -16.36
C ARG A 332 22.79 9.84 -17.54
N TYR A 333 22.51 8.77 -18.26
CA TYR A 333 23.32 8.30 -19.39
C TYR A 333 22.67 8.64 -20.74
N HIS A 334 21.87 9.70 -20.81
CA HIS A 334 21.16 10.12 -22.03
C HIS A 334 22.10 10.41 -23.21
N ASN A 335 23.37 10.78 -22.95
CA ASN A 335 24.40 10.96 -23.98
C ASN A 335 24.75 9.67 -24.74
N MET A 336 24.42 8.49 -24.20
CA MET A 336 24.65 7.21 -24.88
C MET A 336 23.48 6.89 -25.82
N PRO A 337 23.73 6.66 -27.13
CA PRO A 337 22.66 6.42 -28.11
C PRO A 337 21.74 5.24 -27.77
N ALA A 338 22.32 4.14 -27.28
CA ALA A 338 21.56 2.96 -26.90
C ALA A 338 20.61 3.22 -25.71
N VAL A 339 21.07 4.00 -24.72
CA VAL A 339 20.25 4.37 -23.55
C VAL A 339 19.13 5.32 -23.97
N MET A 340 19.42 6.29 -24.84
CA MET A 340 18.44 7.20 -25.40
C MET A 340 17.34 6.45 -26.17
N GLN A 341 17.70 5.41 -26.94
CA GLN A 341 16.72 4.59 -27.65
C GLN A 341 15.82 3.80 -26.67
N CYS A 342 16.39 3.24 -25.61
CA CYS A 342 15.61 2.61 -24.53
C CYS A 342 14.67 3.60 -23.85
N LEU A 343 15.14 4.81 -23.53
CA LEU A 343 14.33 5.86 -22.92
C LEU A 343 13.16 6.29 -23.82
N ARG A 344 13.36 6.41 -25.14
CA ARG A 344 12.28 6.73 -26.09
C ARG A 344 11.17 5.69 -26.11
N VAL A 345 11.50 4.42 -25.85
CA VAL A 345 10.53 3.32 -25.79
C VAL A 345 9.86 3.24 -24.40
N LEU A 346 10.64 3.35 -23.33
CA LEU A 346 10.17 3.12 -21.96
C LEU A 346 9.50 4.35 -21.36
N GLY A 347 9.97 5.55 -21.69
CA GLY A 347 9.45 6.82 -21.19
C GLY A 347 7.94 6.97 -21.44
N PRO A 348 7.45 6.91 -22.69
CA PRO A 348 6.02 7.00 -22.97
C PRO A 348 5.21 5.85 -22.37
N LYS A 349 5.73 4.61 -22.44
CA LYS A 349 5.09 3.41 -21.87
C LYS A 349 4.94 3.47 -20.36
N SER A 350 5.79 4.22 -19.66
CA SER A 350 5.71 4.37 -18.22
C SER A 350 4.38 4.99 -17.76
N SER A 351 3.70 5.75 -18.63
CA SER A 351 2.39 6.32 -18.33
C SER A 351 1.33 5.24 -18.06
N GLU A 352 1.47 4.05 -18.64
CA GLU A 352 0.55 2.92 -18.49
C GLU A 352 0.82 2.09 -17.23
N TRP A 353 1.96 2.32 -16.56
CA TRP A 353 2.35 1.53 -15.38
C TRP A 353 1.45 1.84 -14.18
N LYS A 354 0.89 0.78 -13.59
CA LYS A 354 0.01 0.90 -12.43
C LYS A 354 0.81 1.18 -11.16
N ARG A 355 0.70 2.42 -10.66
CA ARG A 355 1.38 2.91 -9.45
C ARG A 355 0.55 2.70 -8.18
N TRP A 356 -0.76 2.69 -8.34
CA TRP A 356 -1.75 2.38 -7.31
C TRP A 356 -3.01 1.84 -7.99
N SER A 357 -4.07 1.60 -7.23
CA SER A 357 -5.27 0.97 -7.78
C SER A 357 -6.11 1.86 -8.70
N ASN A 358 -5.98 3.19 -8.60
CA ASN A 358 -6.87 4.17 -9.23
C ASN A 358 -8.37 3.91 -8.92
N LEU A 359 -8.64 3.28 -7.78
CA LEU A 359 -9.99 2.93 -7.32
C LEU A 359 -10.32 3.67 -6.03
N LEU A 360 -11.48 4.32 -6.02
CA LEU A 360 -12.07 4.93 -4.84
C LEU A 360 -12.90 3.90 -4.09
N GLY A 361 -12.63 3.73 -2.80
CA GLY A 361 -13.53 2.98 -1.93
C GLY A 361 -14.84 3.75 -1.76
N GLN A 362 -15.95 3.05 -1.78
CA GLN A 362 -17.29 3.64 -1.67
C GLN A 362 -18.07 2.88 -0.59
N PHE A 363 -18.74 3.64 0.27
CA PHE A 363 -19.63 3.11 1.29
C PHE A 363 -20.79 4.07 1.47
N ASN A 364 -22.01 3.59 1.21
CA ASN A 364 -23.23 4.35 1.47
C ASN A 364 -23.90 3.75 2.71
N LEU A 365 -24.08 4.57 3.75
CA LEU A 365 -24.66 4.14 5.02
C LEU A 365 -26.13 3.74 4.88
N LEU A 366 -26.94 4.50 4.15
CA LEU A 366 -28.35 4.21 3.92
C LEU A 366 -28.51 2.91 3.12
N SER A 367 -27.73 2.75 2.06
CA SER A 367 -27.70 1.53 1.25
C SER A 367 -27.33 0.31 2.08
N PHE A 368 -26.34 0.45 2.96
CA PHE A 368 -25.93 -0.58 3.90
C PHE A 368 -27.08 -1.00 4.82
N CYS A 369 -27.77 -0.05 5.43
CA CYS A 369 -28.90 -0.32 6.32
C CYS A 369 -30.08 -1.01 5.59
N LEU A 370 -30.40 -0.58 4.37
CA LEU A 370 -31.50 -1.17 3.58
C LEU A 370 -31.23 -2.61 3.14
N HIS A 371 -29.98 -2.92 2.80
CA HIS A 371 -29.58 -4.23 2.29
C HIS A 371 -28.99 -5.14 3.38
N ASP A 372 -29.11 -4.74 4.65
CA ASP A 372 -28.56 -5.50 5.77
C ASP A 372 -29.36 -6.79 6.02
N LYS A 373 -28.92 -7.87 5.37
CA LYS A 373 -29.38 -9.24 5.63
C LYS A 373 -28.35 -9.95 6.49
N HIS A 374 -28.74 -10.34 7.71
CA HIS A 374 -27.89 -11.15 8.60
C HIS A 374 -27.36 -12.41 7.90
N LEU A 375 -26.09 -12.74 8.14
CA LEU A 375 -25.48 -13.96 7.62
C LEU A 375 -26.13 -15.19 8.28
N LYS A 376 -26.56 -16.17 7.45
CA LYS A 376 -27.29 -17.38 7.90
C LYS A 376 -26.49 -18.27 8.86
N TYR A 377 -25.15 -18.21 8.84
CA TYR A 377 -24.27 -18.99 9.72
C TYR A 377 -23.93 -18.22 11.00
N SER A 378 -24.89 -18.20 11.92
CA SER A 378 -25.08 -17.07 12.83
C SER A 378 -24.73 -17.31 14.31
N ARG A 379 -24.03 -18.37 14.72
CA ARG A 379 -23.68 -18.54 16.16
C ARG A 379 -22.21 -18.31 16.47
N ILE A 380 -21.31 -18.89 15.69
CA ILE A 380 -19.86 -18.81 15.94
C ILE A 380 -19.30 -17.44 15.52
N ILE A 381 -19.77 -16.86 14.41
CA ILE A 381 -19.26 -15.57 13.89
C ILE A 381 -19.86 -14.37 14.65
N LYS A 382 -21.06 -14.50 15.22
CA LYS A 382 -21.73 -13.44 16.00
C LYS A 382 -21.00 -13.10 17.30
N PHE A 383 -20.30 -14.06 17.90
CA PHE A 383 -19.69 -13.89 19.22
C PHE A 383 -18.45 -12.97 19.21
N SER A 384 -17.86 -12.67 18.04
CA SER A 384 -16.56 -12.00 17.96
C SER A 384 -16.58 -10.58 17.36
N GLY A 385 -17.74 -9.98 17.08
CA GLY A 385 -17.81 -8.69 16.36
C GLY A 385 -17.37 -8.73 14.88
N ILE A 386 -16.72 -9.82 14.46
CA ILE A 386 -16.29 -10.11 13.09
C ILE A 386 -17.46 -10.07 12.09
N ASP A 387 -18.65 -10.46 12.52
CA ASP A 387 -19.88 -10.42 11.70
C ASP A 387 -20.15 -9.02 11.13
N MET A 388 -20.01 -7.97 11.94
CA MET A 388 -20.21 -6.58 11.50
C MET A 388 -19.14 -6.16 10.48
N GLU A 389 -17.87 -6.48 10.76
CA GLU A 389 -16.75 -6.15 9.86
C GLU A 389 -16.86 -6.86 8.50
N LEU A 390 -17.36 -8.10 8.49
CA LEU A 390 -17.65 -8.83 7.25
C LEU A 390 -18.80 -8.19 6.46
N ARG A 391 -19.87 -7.75 7.13
CA ARG A 391 -21.00 -7.06 6.47
C ARG A 391 -20.58 -5.73 5.88
N LYS A 392 -19.82 -4.92 6.62
CA LYS A 392 -19.20 -3.68 6.11
C LYS A 392 -18.35 -3.96 4.88
N THR A 393 -17.50 -5.00 4.96
CA THR A 393 -16.62 -5.40 3.85
C THR A 393 -17.38 -5.87 2.61
N ARG A 394 -18.52 -6.57 2.78
CA ARG A 394 -19.39 -7.02 1.68
C ARG A 394 -20.09 -5.85 0.99
N SER A 395 -20.44 -4.82 1.75
CA SER A 395 -21.23 -3.68 1.25
C SER A 395 -20.36 -2.57 0.66
N ARG A 396 -19.05 -2.62 0.91
CA ARG A 396 -18.07 -1.76 0.26
C ARG A 396 -18.02 -2.05 -1.24
N THR A 397 -18.18 -1.00 -2.04
CA THR A 397 -17.93 -1.02 -3.49
C THR A 397 -16.65 -0.24 -3.83
N ARG A 398 -16.22 -0.33 -5.08
CA ARG A 398 -15.11 0.47 -5.61
C ARG A 398 -15.48 1.01 -6.98
N VAL A 399 -15.10 2.26 -7.22
CA VAL A 399 -15.37 2.97 -8.46
C VAL A 399 -14.03 3.50 -8.99
N GLU A 400 -13.85 3.50 -10.30
CA GLU A 400 -12.68 4.11 -10.94
C GLU A 400 -12.65 5.61 -10.66
N PHE A 401 -11.46 6.15 -10.39
CA PHE A 401 -11.31 7.56 -10.04
C PHE A 401 -11.60 8.47 -11.25
N PRO A 402 -12.74 9.18 -11.30
CA PRO A 402 -13.15 9.89 -12.51
C PRO A 402 -12.28 11.12 -12.77
N LYS A 403 -11.99 11.40 -14.06
CA LYS A 403 -11.21 12.59 -14.47
C LYS A 403 -11.82 13.89 -13.95
N LYS A 404 -13.15 14.05 -14.08
CA LYS A 404 -13.87 15.22 -13.56
C LYS A 404 -13.70 15.42 -12.05
N LEU A 405 -13.56 14.32 -11.29
CA LEU A 405 -13.33 14.40 -9.85
C LEU A 405 -11.91 14.88 -9.53
N LYS A 406 -10.91 14.46 -10.31
CA LYS A 406 -9.54 14.97 -10.21
C LYS A 406 -9.51 16.49 -10.43
N GLU A 407 -10.18 16.95 -11.49
CA GLU A 407 -10.31 18.38 -11.82
C GLU A 407 -10.96 19.17 -10.67
N LEU A 408 -12.09 18.66 -10.14
CA LEU A 408 -12.77 19.27 -9.00
C LEU A 408 -11.87 19.34 -7.76
N ILE A 409 -11.19 18.24 -7.41
CA ILE A 409 -10.32 18.21 -6.22
C ILE A 409 -9.16 19.19 -6.36
N VAL A 410 -8.47 19.21 -7.49
CA VAL A 410 -7.35 20.14 -7.71
C VAL A 410 -7.81 21.59 -7.66
N HIS A 411 -8.96 21.90 -8.26
CA HIS A 411 -9.56 23.22 -8.20
C HIS A 411 -9.90 23.63 -6.75
N GLU A 412 -10.68 22.82 -6.03
CA GLU A 412 -11.10 23.13 -4.67
C GLU A 412 -9.93 23.17 -3.68
N MET A 413 -8.91 22.34 -3.87
CA MET A 413 -7.68 22.39 -3.07
C MET A 413 -6.94 23.71 -3.26
N LYS A 414 -6.85 24.23 -4.49
CA LYS A 414 -6.23 25.53 -4.76
C LYS A 414 -6.97 26.66 -4.05
N GLU A 415 -8.29 26.56 -3.99
CA GLU A 415 -9.14 27.54 -3.32
C GLU A 415 -8.98 27.50 -1.80
N VAL A 416 -8.89 26.30 -1.22
CA VAL A 416 -8.55 26.10 0.19
C VAL A 416 -7.14 26.62 0.50
N ASP A 417 -6.18 26.40 -0.39
CA ASP A 417 -4.81 26.90 -0.26
C ASP A 417 -4.75 28.44 -0.26
N ASN A 418 -5.51 29.08 -1.14
CA ASN A 418 -5.64 30.54 -1.20
C ASN A 418 -6.27 31.09 0.09
N ALA A 419 -7.30 30.45 0.61
CA ALA A 419 -7.97 30.89 1.85
C ALA A 419 -7.06 30.73 3.08
N ARG A 420 -6.26 29.66 3.15
CA ARG A 420 -5.38 29.39 4.30
C ARG A 420 -4.04 30.11 4.24
N ASN A 421 -3.65 30.70 3.10
CA ASN A 421 -2.35 31.35 2.90
C ASN A 421 -1.17 30.48 3.37
N ALA A 422 -1.10 29.24 2.88
CA ALA A 422 -0.10 28.23 3.25
C ALA A 422 -0.07 27.76 4.72
N LYS A 423 -0.93 28.29 5.61
CA LYS A 423 -1.03 27.84 7.01
C LYS A 423 -1.58 26.41 7.13
N PRO A 424 -1.31 25.68 8.23
CA PRO A 424 -1.84 24.34 8.44
C PRO A 424 -3.37 24.25 8.29
N VAL A 425 -3.86 23.13 7.75
CA VAL A 425 -5.30 22.87 7.57
C VAL A 425 -5.96 22.61 8.92
N THR A 426 -6.58 23.65 9.50
CA THR A 426 -7.26 23.60 10.79
C THR A 426 -8.79 23.53 10.68
N GLN A 427 -9.34 23.91 9.54
CA GLN A 427 -10.79 23.99 9.29
C GLN A 427 -11.29 22.78 8.49
N ARG A 428 -12.60 22.48 8.62
CA ARG A 428 -13.27 21.25 8.13
C ARG A 428 -14.42 21.55 7.15
N GLY A 429 -14.48 22.74 6.61
CA GLY A 429 -15.59 23.26 5.79
C GLY A 429 -15.88 24.74 6.03
N HIS A 430 -15.08 25.42 6.86
CA HIS A 430 -15.30 26.81 7.22
C HIS A 430 -15.04 27.74 6.03
N TRP A 431 -13.90 27.54 5.37
CA TRP A 431 -13.48 28.35 4.21
C TRP A 431 -14.41 28.13 3.02
N ALA A 432 -14.85 26.89 2.80
CA ALA A 432 -15.83 26.53 1.78
C ALA A 432 -17.17 27.26 2.02
N LEU A 433 -17.68 27.23 3.25
CA LEU A 433 -18.93 27.93 3.59
C LEU A 433 -18.79 29.44 3.47
N GLU A 434 -17.67 30.00 3.91
CA GLU A 434 -17.39 31.44 3.83
C GLU A 434 -17.37 31.93 2.38
N ARG A 435 -16.64 31.24 1.50
CA ARG A 435 -16.54 31.56 0.07
C ARG A 435 -17.90 31.53 -0.65
N HIS A 436 -18.82 30.67 -0.20
CA HIS A 436 -20.18 30.59 -0.74
C HIS A 436 -21.20 31.49 0.00
N GLY A 437 -20.76 32.37 0.91
CA GLY A 437 -21.64 33.26 1.66
C GLY A 437 -22.60 32.53 2.61
N CYS A 438 -22.25 31.31 3.01
CA CYS A 438 -23.07 30.40 3.81
C CYS A 438 -22.54 30.24 5.25
N LEU A 439 -21.56 31.04 5.67
CA LEU A 439 -21.03 31.01 7.04
C LEU A 439 -21.95 31.74 8.04
N ASN A 440 -23.20 31.30 8.12
CA ASN A 440 -24.20 31.78 9.06
C ASN A 440 -24.58 30.67 10.06
N ASP A 441 -25.49 30.95 10.99
CA ASP A 441 -25.97 29.97 11.97
C ASP A 441 -26.75 28.81 11.36
N GLU A 442 -27.10 28.87 10.07
CA GLU A 442 -27.76 27.77 9.36
C GLU A 442 -26.79 26.63 9.02
N PHE A 443 -25.53 26.93 8.69
CA PHE A 443 -24.53 25.93 8.28
C PHE A 443 -23.34 25.79 9.23
N LYS A 444 -22.94 26.86 9.93
CA LYS A 444 -21.71 26.88 10.75
C LYS A 444 -21.68 25.80 11.82
N TRP A 445 -22.83 25.46 12.41
CA TRP A 445 -22.94 24.39 13.42
C TRP A 445 -22.57 23.01 12.84
N SER A 446 -22.81 22.77 11.55
CA SER A 446 -22.65 21.46 10.92
C SER A 446 -21.19 21.05 10.69
N VAL A 447 -20.28 22.03 10.60
CA VAL A 447 -18.83 21.82 10.40
C VAL A 447 -18.01 22.00 11.68
N LYS A 448 -18.61 22.57 12.73
CA LYS A 448 -17.99 22.81 14.05
C LYS A 448 -18.04 21.61 14.99
N ARG A 449 -18.90 20.63 14.71
CA ARG A 449 -19.02 19.43 15.54
C ARG A 449 -17.78 18.55 15.46
N ASP A 450 -17.76 17.52 16.30
CA ASP A 450 -16.79 16.43 16.18
C ASP A 450 -16.74 15.94 14.72
N PHE A 451 -15.54 15.62 14.24
CA PHE A 451 -15.31 15.50 12.80
C PHE A 451 -16.08 14.32 12.20
N ASP A 452 -16.10 13.20 12.90
CA ASP A 452 -16.88 12.01 12.59
C ASP A 452 -18.39 12.25 12.60
N LYS A 453 -18.91 13.04 13.56
CA LYS A 453 -20.31 13.50 13.56
C LYS A 453 -20.61 14.35 12.33
N SER A 454 -19.72 15.28 12.00
CA SER A 454 -19.86 16.18 10.84
C SER A 454 -19.90 15.38 9.53
N ILE A 455 -18.98 14.44 9.33
CA ILE A 455 -18.98 13.54 8.16
C ILE A 455 -20.30 12.77 8.08
N THR A 456 -20.77 12.22 9.20
CA THR A 456 -21.99 11.42 9.21
C THR A 456 -23.24 12.25 8.86
N ILE A 457 -23.36 13.45 9.44
CA ILE A 457 -24.46 14.39 9.17
C ILE A 457 -24.45 14.82 7.70
N TRP A 458 -23.29 15.25 7.20
CA TRP A 458 -23.14 15.68 5.80
C TRP A 458 -23.37 14.53 4.82
N HIS A 459 -23.00 13.29 5.17
CA HIS A 459 -23.25 12.11 4.33
C HIS A 459 -24.75 11.88 4.14
N ILE A 460 -25.51 11.80 5.24
CA ILE A 460 -26.97 11.62 5.19
C ILE A 460 -27.65 12.81 4.50
N ALA A 461 -27.22 14.04 4.79
CA ALA A 461 -27.77 15.23 4.14
C ALA A 461 -27.52 15.26 2.62
N THR A 462 -26.33 14.84 2.18
CA THR A 462 -25.99 14.70 0.76
C THR A 462 -26.89 13.66 0.08
N ASP A 463 -27.18 12.55 0.75
CA ASP A 463 -28.07 11.50 0.23
C ASP A 463 -29.50 12.00 0.06
N ILE A 464 -30.03 12.74 1.03
CA ILE A 464 -31.36 13.36 0.93
C ILE A 464 -31.42 14.33 -0.26
N CYS A 465 -30.41 15.18 -0.42
CA CYS A 465 -30.33 16.12 -1.55
C CYS A 465 -30.22 15.39 -2.89
N TYR A 466 -29.37 14.35 -2.98
CA TYR A 466 -29.16 13.54 -4.17
C TYR A 466 -30.47 12.92 -4.67
N HIS A 467 -31.18 12.20 -3.79
CA HIS A 467 -32.41 11.51 -4.19
C HIS A 467 -33.55 12.48 -4.48
N SER A 468 -33.56 13.67 -3.87
CA SER A 468 -34.49 14.73 -4.23
C SER A 468 -34.27 15.19 -5.68
N ASP A 469 -33.04 15.49 -6.08
CA ASP A 469 -32.74 16.03 -7.40
C ASP A 469 -32.86 14.99 -8.52
N VAL A 470 -32.47 13.74 -8.24
CA VAL A 470 -32.65 12.61 -9.18
C VAL A 470 -34.15 12.35 -9.44
N GLN A 471 -35.00 12.50 -8.42
CA GLN A 471 -36.45 12.38 -8.59
C GLN A 471 -37.03 13.44 -9.54
N TYR A 472 -36.43 14.64 -9.58
CA TYR A 472 -36.82 15.72 -10.50
C TYR A 472 -36.07 15.69 -11.85
N GLY A 473 -35.28 14.65 -12.13
CA GLY A 473 -34.56 14.49 -13.40
C GLY A 473 -33.37 15.44 -13.59
N VAL A 474 -32.86 16.06 -12.52
CA VAL A 474 -31.70 16.95 -12.61
C VAL A 474 -30.42 16.10 -12.67
N THR A 475 -29.76 16.07 -13.82
CA THR A 475 -28.46 15.40 -13.99
C THR A 475 -27.36 16.44 -14.25
N ASN A 476 -26.42 16.58 -13.31
CA ASN A 476 -25.22 17.41 -13.45
C ASN A 476 -24.03 16.63 -12.89
N SER A 477 -22.87 16.72 -13.55
CA SER A 477 -21.63 16.09 -13.08
C SER A 477 -21.28 16.42 -11.62
N GLN A 478 -21.62 17.62 -11.14
CA GLN A 478 -21.38 17.99 -9.74
C GLN A 478 -22.19 17.17 -8.74
N ILE A 479 -23.39 16.73 -9.12
CA ILE A 479 -24.25 15.85 -8.30
C ILE A 479 -23.54 14.51 -8.08
N GLU A 480 -23.03 13.93 -9.17
CA GLU A 480 -22.27 12.69 -9.13
C GLU A 480 -20.98 12.84 -8.32
N MET A 481 -20.23 13.93 -8.51
CA MET A 481 -18.98 14.17 -7.78
C MET A 481 -19.22 14.35 -6.28
N GLY A 482 -20.24 15.14 -5.89
CA GLY A 482 -20.61 15.33 -4.50
C GLY A 482 -21.03 14.01 -3.84
N LYS A 483 -21.79 13.17 -4.55
CA LYS A 483 -22.16 11.83 -4.08
C LYS A 483 -20.95 10.91 -3.92
N LEU A 484 -20.02 10.91 -4.87
CA LEU A 484 -18.79 10.12 -4.82
C LEU A 484 -17.88 10.53 -3.66
N LEU A 485 -17.73 11.83 -3.42
CA LEU A 485 -16.95 12.37 -2.30
C LEU A 485 -17.59 12.00 -0.95
N SER A 486 -18.91 12.20 -0.81
CA SER A 486 -19.68 11.80 0.37
C SER A 486 -19.49 10.32 0.71
N ASN A 487 -19.71 9.43 -0.26
CA ASN A 487 -19.52 7.99 -0.11
C ASN A 487 -18.06 7.60 0.17
N TYR A 488 -17.09 8.34 -0.40
CA TYR A 488 -15.67 8.11 -0.15
C TYR A 488 -15.30 8.49 1.29
N MET A 489 -15.73 9.65 1.78
CA MET A 489 -15.47 10.10 3.15
C MET A 489 -16.11 9.16 4.17
N MET A 490 -17.35 8.72 3.92
CA MET A 490 -18.00 7.71 4.74
C MET A 490 -17.25 6.36 4.68
N TYR A 491 -16.74 5.96 3.52
CA TYR A 491 -15.89 4.78 3.39
C TYR A 491 -14.63 4.87 4.24
N VAL A 492 -13.93 6.01 4.23
CA VAL A 492 -12.75 6.17 5.09
C VAL A 492 -13.18 6.07 6.55
N LEU A 493 -14.29 6.70 6.96
CA LEU A 493 -14.74 6.73 8.36
C LEU A 493 -15.05 5.32 8.88
N VAL A 494 -15.74 4.51 8.08
CA VAL A 494 -16.22 3.19 8.48
C VAL A 494 -15.17 2.09 8.31
N MET A 495 -14.40 2.14 7.21
CA MET A 495 -13.46 1.07 6.84
C MET A 495 -12.02 1.37 7.25
N ARG A 496 -11.70 2.62 7.57
CA ARG A 496 -10.35 3.09 7.94
C ARG A 496 -10.41 4.16 9.03
N PRO A 497 -11.10 3.90 10.17
CA PRO A 497 -11.28 4.90 11.22
C PRO A 497 -9.96 5.47 11.76
N HIS A 498 -8.89 4.66 11.79
CA HIS A 498 -7.56 5.08 12.23
C HIS A 498 -6.93 6.23 11.41
N MET A 499 -7.41 6.46 10.18
CA MET A 499 -6.97 7.61 9.38
C MET A 499 -7.57 8.93 9.87
N PHE A 500 -8.60 8.88 10.70
CA PHE A 500 -9.05 10.01 11.46
C PHE A 500 -8.35 9.97 12.82
N TYR A 501 -7.94 11.14 13.32
CA TYR A 501 -7.48 11.28 14.71
C TYR A 501 -8.58 10.99 15.75
N SER A 502 -9.76 10.53 15.31
CA SER A 502 -10.91 10.21 16.14
C SER A 502 -10.92 8.74 16.57
N THR A 503 -10.98 8.50 17.87
CA THR A 503 -11.26 7.19 18.47
C THR A 503 -12.77 6.87 18.52
N THR A 504 -13.63 7.84 18.24
CA THR A 504 -15.10 7.76 18.38
C THR A 504 -15.82 7.33 17.10
N ALA A 505 -15.12 7.24 15.97
CA ALA A 505 -15.71 6.88 14.66
C ALA A 505 -16.55 5.60 14.69
N ASN A 506 -16.07 4.54 15.36
CA ASN A 506 -16.81 3.28 15.48
C ASN A 506 -18.08 3.42 16.34
N ILE A 507 -18.02 4.20 17.42
CA ILE A 507 -19.17 4.46 18.30
C ILE A 507 -20.25 5.23 17.53
N ILE A 508 -19.85 6.29 16.83
CA ILE A 508 -20.75 7.12 16.03
C ILE A 508 -21.37 6.34 14.87
N PHE A 509 -20.59 5.48 14.20
CA PHE A 509 -21.14 4.59 13.18
C PHE A 509 -22.21 3.66 13.76
N GLN A 510 -21.95 3.00 14.89
CA GLN A 510 -22.91 2.07 15.50
C GLN A 510 -24.19 2.77 15.97
N HIS A 511 -24.05 3.95 16.59
CA HIS A 511 -25.19 4.75 17.02
C HIS A 511 -26.03 5.19 15.80
N THR A 512 -25.41 5.76 14.78
CA THR A 512 -26.12 6.21 13.57
C THR A 512 -26.76 5.05 12.83
N TYR A 513 -26.08 3.91 12.72
CA TYR A 513 -26.64 2.69 12.16
C TYR A 513 -27.89 2.24 12.94
N THR A 514 -27.85 2.27 14.28
CA THR A 514 -28.98 1.90 15.12
C THR A 514 -30.17 2.82 14.90
N GLU A 515 -29.95 4.14 14.93
CA GLU A 515 -30.96 5.16 14.66
C GLU A 515 -31.61 5.01 13.28
N LEU A 516 -30.79 4.84 12.24
CA LEU A 516 -31.29 4.59 10.88
C LEU A 516 -32.08 3.29 10.80
N MET A 517 -31.62 2.22 11.45
CA MET A 517 -32.32 0.94 11.43
C MET A 517 -33.66 1.00 12.17
N ILE A 518 -33.76 1.75 13.28
CA ILE A 518 -35.04 2.00 13.97
C ILE A 518 -35.99 2.76 13.05
N PHE A 519 -35.50 3.83 12.43
CA PHE A 519 -36.28 4.63 11.47
C PHE A 519 -36.79 3.80 10.28
N LEU A 520 -35.95 2.94 9.71
CA LEU A 520 -36.30 2.11 8.55
C LEU A 520 -37.24 0.95 8.92
N ARG A 521 -37.04 0.32 10.08
CA ARG A 521 -37.85 -0.84 10.52
C ARG A 521 -39.21 -0.49 11.06
N THR A 522 -39.40 0.72 11.56
CA THR A 522 -40.73 1.21 11.98
C THR A 522 -41.66 1.47 10.78
N ARG A 523 -41.12 1.51 9.55
CA ARG A 523 -41.87 1.84 8.32
C ARG A 523 -41.60 0.87 7.14
N PRO A 524 -41.68 -0.46 7.33
CA PRO A 524 -41.20 -1.43 6.35
C PRO A 524 -42.06 -1.50 5.08
N SER A 525 -43.33 -1.11 5.15
CA SER A 525 -44.25 -1.07 3.99
C SER A 525 -43.99 0.11 3.06
N LEU A 526 -43.41 1.19 3.58
CA LEU A 526 -43.19 2.44 2.85
C LEU A 526 -41.80 2.46 2.19
N VAL A 527 -40.78 1.89 2.81
CA VAL A 527 -39.40 1.97 2.30
C VAL A 527 -39.07 0.80 1.38
N LYS A 528 -39.24 0.99 0.06
CA LYS A 528 -38.87 0.00 -0.97
C LYS A 528 -37.48 0.20 -1.57
N GLY A 529 -36.86 1.36 -1.34
CA GLY A 529 -35.54 1.71 -1.87
C GLY A 529 -35.00 3.03 -1.31
N GLU A 530 -33.76 3.37 -1.67
CA GLU A 530 -33.03 4.54 -1.15
C GLU A 530 -33.78 5.86 -1.37
N GLY A 531 -34.31 6.08 -2.58
CA GLY A 531 -35.03 7.31 -2.89
C GLY A 531 -36.28 7.52 -2.05
N GLU A 532 -37.03 6.44 -1.79
CA GLU A 532 -38.23 6.48 -0.96
C GLU A 532 -37.90 6.68 0.52
N ALA A 533 -36.82 6.04 1.00
CA ALA A 533 -36.30 6.29 2.34
C ALA A 533 -35.95 7.77 2.55
N CYS A 534 -35.20 8.37 1.61
CA CYS A 534 -34.84 9.79 1.66
C CYS A 534 -36.05 10.72 1.56
N ARG A 535 -37.06 10.36 0.75
CA ARG A 535 -38.31 11.13 0.63
C ARG A 535 -39.07 11.18 1.95
N ILE A 536 -39.23 10.04 2.60
CA ILE A 536 -39.89 9.92 3.91
C ILE A 536 -39.08 10.66 4.97
N PHE A 537 -37.75 10.44 4.98
CA PHE A 537 -36.83 11.11 5.89
C PHE A 537 -36.91 12.64 5.79
N ARG A 538 -37.24 13.19 4.62
CA ARG A 538 -37.42 14.63 4.43
C ARG A 538 -38.78 15.16 4.95
N THR A 539 -39.84 14.39 4.74
CA THR A 539 -41.24 14.85 4.84
C THR A 539 -41.90 14.54 6.16
N GLU A 540 -41.52 13.47 6.84
CA GLU A 540 -42.15 13.06 8.09
C GLU A 540 -41.39 13.53 9.34
N GLU A 541 -42.14 13.64 10.44
CA GLU A 541 -41.56 13.81 11.78
C GLU A 541 -40.79 12.55 12.20
N LEU A 542 -39.60 12.77 12.74
CA LEU A 542 -38.73 11.70 13.22
C LEU A 542 -39.29 11.15 14.55
N PRO A 543 -39.21 9.82 14.79
CA PRO A 543 -39.70 9.23 16.03
C PRO A 543 -39.08 9.90 17.26
N GLU A 544 -39.87 10.06 18.34
CA GLU A 544 -39.31 10.39 19.65
C GLU A 544 -38.56 9.18 20.23
N GLU A 545 -37.36 9.43 20.79
CA GLU A 545 -36.51 8.39 21.37
C GLU A 545 -37.19 7.74 22.60
N SER A 546 -37.18 6.41 22.64
CA SER A 546 -37.73 5.65 23.78
C SER A 546 -36.79 5.69 24.99
N ASP A 547 -37.31 5.66 26.21
CA ASP A 547 -36.49 5.63 27.45
C ASP A 547 -35.62 4.37 27.59
N LEU A 548 -35.87 3.33 26.80
CA LEU A 548 -35.05 2.12 26.70
C LEU A 548 -33.79 2.32 25.83
N ASP A 549 -33.84 3.23 24.86
CA ASP A 549 -32.71 3.56 23.98
C ASP A 549 -31.70 4.47 24.67
N LYS A 550 -32.17 5.42 25.50
CA LYS A 550 -31.31 6.28 26.34
C LYS A 550 -30.37 5.52 27.27
N ARG A 551 -30.75 4.31 27.71
CA ARG A 551 -29.90 3.46 28.59
C ARG A 551 -28.69 2.84 27.88
N LYS A 552 -28.64 2.86 26.54
CA LYS A 552 -27.51 2.34 25.73
C LYS A 552 -26.61 3.43 25.18
N GLU A 553 -26.91 4.69 25.46
CA GLU A 553 -26.11 5.80 24.95
C GLU A 553 -24.74 5.85 25.62
N THR A 554 -23.74 6.11 24.78
CA THR A 554 -22.40 6.45 25.26
C THR A 554 -22.34 7.93 25.60
N VAL A 555 -21.39 8.33 26.44
CA VAL A 555 -21.10 9.76 26.73
C VAL A 555 -20.89 10.59 25.45
N VAL A 556 -20.43 9.94 24.37
CA VAL A 556 -20.16 10.58 23.07
C VAL A 556 -21.46 10.88 22.29
N THR A 557 -22.51 10.11 22.53
CA THR A 557 -23.76 10.11 21.75
C THR A 557 -24.96 10.61 22.55
N SER A 558 -24.80 10.84 23.86
CA SER A 558 -25.87 11.37 24.70
C SER A 558 -26.35 12.71 24.18
N ASP A 559 -27.68 12.88 24.10
CA ASP A 559 -28.36 14.09 23.61
C ASP A 559 -28.07 14.46 22.14
N TRP A 560 -27.56 13.53 21.33
CA TRP A 560 -27.26 13.78 19.92
C TRP A 560 -28.26 13.12 18.96
N HIS A 561 -29.16 13.92 18.40
CA HIS A 561 -30.09 13.45 17.37
C HIS A 561 -29.53 13.57 15.94
N VAL A 562 -28.71 12.60 15.54
CA VAL A 562 -28.05 12.58 14.21
C VAL A 562 -29.03 12.75 13.04
N LEU A 563 -30.20 12.14 13.10
CA LEU A 563 -31.19 12.18 12.02
C LEU A 563 -31.84 13.57 11.88
N LYS A 564 -32.16 14.21 13.01
CA LYS A 564 -32.72 15.59 13.04
C LYS A 564 -31.72 16.59 12.48
N ASP A 565 -30.45 16.46 12.86
CA ASP A 565 -29.37 17.30 12.37
C ASP A 565 -29.16 17.14 10.85
N ALA A 566 -29.13 15.90 10.36
CA ALA A 566 -29.01 15.64 8.93
C ALA A 566 -30.21 16.17 8.13
N GLN A 567 -31.44 16.01 8.65
CA GLN A 567 -32.66 16.55 8.05
C GLN A 567 -32.61 18.09 8.00
N ARG A 568 -32.18 18.73 9.10
CA ARG A 568 -32.01 20.20 9.17
C ARG A 568 -31.01 20.69 8.13
N LEU A 569 -29.83 20.09 8.07
CA LEU A 569 -28.80 20.47 7.10
C LEU A 569 -29.28 20.28 5.65
N ALA A 570 -29.95 19.18 5.35
CA ALA A 570 -30.51 18.93 4.02
C ALA A 570 -31.53 20.01 3.61
N ARG A 571 -32.42 20.43 4.52
CA ARG A 571 -33.38 21.52 4.26
C ARG A 571 -32.66 22.85 3.95
N SER A 572 -31.64 23.20 4.73
CA SER A 572 -30.82 24.39 4.47
C SER A 572 -30.07 24.31 3.14
N LEU A 573 -29.54 23.15 2.75
CA LEU A 573 -28.88 22.97 1.46
C LEU A 573 -29.86 23.09 0.29
N MET A 574 -31.06 22.50 0.41
CA MET A 574 -32.06 22.55 -0.65
C MET A 574 -32.61 23.96 -0.93
N SER A 575 -32.49 24.91 0.00
CA SER A 575 -32.88 26.31 -0.22
C SER A 575 -31.85 27.12 -1.02
N LYS A 576 -30.65 26.56 -1.27
CA LYS A 576 -29.58 27.22 -2.04
C LYS A 576 -29.57 26.75 -3.49
N GLU A 577 -29.49 27.68 -4.42
CA GLU A 577 -29.39 27.37 -5.86
C GLU A 577 -28.09 26.64 -6.20
N ASN A 578 -26.97 27.06 -5.59
CA ASN A 578 -25.63 26.52 -5.81
C ASN A 578 -25.26 25.38 -4.84
N LYS A 579 -26.25 24.66 -4.28
CA LYS A 579 -26.05 23.64 -3.23
C LYS A 579 -24.98 22.59 -3.53
N TRP A 580 -24.86 22.12 -4.77
CA TRP A 580 -23.87 21.11 -5.14
C TRP A 580 -22.45 21.66 -5.19
N ASN A 581 -22.27 22.95 -5.49
CA ASN A 581 -20.98 23.62 -5.32
C ASN A 581 -20.60 23.63 -3.85
N ILE A 582 -21.53 24.04 -2.97
CA ILE A 582 -21.31 24.07 -1.51
C ILE A 582 -20.93 22.68 -0.99
N ILE A 583 -21.71 21.65 -1.37
CA ILE A 583 -21.47 20.25 -0.95
C ILE A 583 -20.09 19.77 -1.42
N CYS A 584 -19.74 19.97 -2.69
CA CYS A 584 -18.43 19.56 -3.21
C CYS A 584 -17.29 20.28 -2.48
N SER A 585 -17.37 21.60 -2.35
CA SER A 585 -16.37 22.43 -1.67
C SER A 585 -16.15 21.98 -0.22
N VAL A 586 -17.23 21.77 0.53
CA VAL A 586 -17.12 21.32 1.93
C VAL A 586 -16.53 19.91 2.01
N TRP A 587 -16.92 18.99 1.12
CA TRP A 587 -16.33 17.65 1.12
C TRP A 587 -14.85 17.64 0.78
N VAL A 588 -14.39 18.47 -0.16
CA VAL A 588 -12.96 18.59 -0.46
C VAL A 588 -12.21 19.20 0.72
N GLU A 589 -12.74 20.22 1.38
CA GLU A 589 -12.10 20.78 2.59
C GLU A 589 -12.04 19.75 3.74
N MET A 590 -13.10 18.97 3.96
CA MET A 590 -13.09 17.85 4.91
C MET A 590 -12.05 16.78 4.53
N LEU A 591 -11.89 16.49 3.24
CA LEU A 591 -10.87 15.56 2.76
C LEU A 591 -9.45 16.10 3.01
N CYS A 592 -9.21 17.38 2.75
CA CYS A 592 -7.94 18.05 3.07
C CYS A 592 -7.66 18.00 4.57
N TYR A 593 -8.65 18.30 5.41
CA TYR A 593 -8.52 18.22 6.85
C TYR A 593 -8.18 16.80 7.33
N ALA A 594 -8.90 15.80 6.83
CA ALA A 594 -8.65 14.40 7.16
C ALA A 594 -7.23 13.98 6.75
N ALA A 595 -6.80 14.37 5.55
CA ALA A 595 -5.47 14.07 5.03
C ALA A 595 -4.37 14.73 5.86
N SER A 596 -4.47 16.03 6.18
CA SER A 596 -3.45 16.76 6.94
C SER A 596 -3.33 16.32 8.40
N ASN A 597 -4.43 15.87 9.02
CA ASN A 597 -4.46 15.47 10.43
C ASN A 597 -4.29 13.95 10.63
N CYS A 598 -4.21 13.17 9.55
CA CYS A 598 -3.92 11.74 9.62
C CYS A 598 -2.44 11.53 9.96
N PRO A 599 -2.11 10.69 10.96
CA PRO A 599 -0.73 10.30 11.20
C PRO A 599 -0.09 9.68 9.96
N MET A 600 1.19 10.02 9.77
CA MET A 600 1.98 9.65 8.61
C MET A 600 2.08 8.14 8.42
N GLU A 601 2.19 7.39 9.52
CA GLU A 601 2.35 5.94 9.50
C GLU A 601 1.18 5.29 8.76
N TYR A 602 -0.04 5.80 8.94
CA TYR A 602 -1.21 5.31 8.24
C TYR A 602 -1.21 5.63 6.75
N HIS A 603 -0.63 6.76 6.33
CA HIS A 603 -0.43 7.06 4.90
C HIS A 603 0.56 6.09 4.26
N ALA A 604 1.69 5.83 4.93
CA ALA A 604 2.67 4.84 4.51
C ALA A 604 2.04 3.43 4.41
N GLU A 605 1.24 3.04 5.40
CA GLU A 605 0.49 1.78 5.37
C GLU A 605 -0.48 1.67 4.20
N GLN A 606 -1.05 2.78 3.72
CA GLN A 606 -1.98 2.73 2.57
C GLN A 606 -1.27 2.42 1.25
N LEU A 607 0.00 2.76 1.10
CA LEU A 607 0.74 2.51 -0.15
C LEU A 607 0.75 1.02 -0.50
N ARG A 608 0.99 0.15 0.50
CA ARG A 608 0.97 -1.32 0.36
C ARG A 608 -0.42 -1.92 0.24
N ARG A 609 -1.47 -1.10 0.27
CA ARG A 609 -2.88 -1.50 0.29
C ARG A 609 -3.63 -1.11 -1.00
N GLY A 610 -2.95 -0.76 -2.07
CA GLY A 610 -3.58 -0.24 -3.30
C GLY A 610 -3.61 1.29 -3.38
N GLY A 611 -2.94 1.98 -2.44
CA GLY A 611 -3.03 3.42 -2.27
C GLY A 611 -4.38 3.89 -1.73
N GLY A 612 -4.60 5.21 -1.84
CA GLY A 612 -5.88 5.84 -1.55
C GLY A 612 -5.84 7.34 -1.83
N LEU A 613 -6.97 7.91 -2.23
CA LEU A 613 -7.09 9.33 -2.55
C LEU A 613 -6.62 10.23 -1.40
N ILE A 614 -6.95 9.87 -0.15
CA ILE A 614 -6.55 10.63 1.04
C ILE A 614 -5.02 10.77 1.17
N THR A 615 -4.25 9.77 0.73
CA THR A 615 -2.78 9.83 0.72
C THR A 615 -2.25 10.73 -0.40
N HIS A 616 -2.94 10.80 -1.54
CA HIS A 616 -2.56 11.73 -2.61
C HIS A 616 -2.81 13.18 -2.18
N VAL A 617 -3.98 13.43 -1.57
CA VAL A 617 -4.31 14.76 -1.02
C VAL A 617 -3.33 15.17 0.07
N TRP A 618 -2.97 14.24 0.98
CA TRP A 618 -1.95 14.50 2.02
C TRP A 618 -0.62 14.94 1.40
N LEU A 619 -0.14 14.22 0.39
CA LEU A 619 1.14 14.54 -0.25
C LEU A 619 1.11 15.88 -0.99
N LEU A 620 0.02 16.17 -1.70
CA LEU A 620 -0.19 17.46 -2.36
C LEU A 620 -0.16 18.63 -1.35
N LEU A 621 -0.78 18.46 -0.19
CA LEU A 621 -0.78 19.46 0.89
C LEU A 621 0.59 19.59 1.57
N ALA A 622 1.34 18.50 1.70
CA ALA A 622 2.67 18.50 2.34
C ALA A 622 3.65 19.45 1.64
N HIS A 623 3.60 19.53 0.31
CA HIS A 623 4.42 20.45 -0.49
C HIS A 623 4.00 21.92 -0.42
N LYS A 624 2.81 22.21 0.10
CA LYS A 624 2.21 23.56 0.12
C LYS A 624 1.96 24.11 1.53
N THR A 625 2.35 23.39 2.58
CA THR A 625 2.06 23.79 3.96
C THR A 625 3.32 24.30 4.64
N ASP A 626 3.30 25.56 5.04
CA ASP A 626 4.32 26.13 5.92
C ASP A 626 3.92 25.85 7.38
N LYS A 627 4.63 24.92 8.02
CA LYS A 627 4.36 24.51 9.41
C LYS A 627 5.06 25.39 10.46
N PHE A 628 5.92 26.34 10.06
CA PHE A 628 6.76 27.11 10.99
C PHE A 628 6.31 28.56 11.20
N TYR A 629 5.29 29.05 10.48
CA TYR A 629 4.52 30.23 10.92
C TYR A 629 3.41 29.81 11.90
N THR A 630 3.80 29.29 13.06
CA THR A 630 3.01 29.58 14.27
C THR A 630 3.35 31.01 14.64
N SER A 631 2.59 31.97 14.11
CA SER A 631 2.58 33.31 14.69
C SER A 631 2.15 33.18 16.15
N ASP A 632 3.06 33.51 17.06
CA ASP A 632 2.75 33.86 18.45
C ASP A 632 1.61 34.88 18.53
#